data_AF-A0ABD6TKJ2-F1
#
_entry.id   AF-A0ABD6TKJ2-F1
#
_cell.length_a   1.000
_cell.length_b   1.000
_cell.length_c   1.000
_cell.angle_alpha   90.00
_cell.angle_beta   90.00
_cell.angle_gamma   90.00
#
_symmetry.space_group_name_H-M   'P 1'
#
loop_
_entity.id
_entity.type
_entity.pdbx_description
1 polymer ?
#
loop_
_entity_poly.entity_id
_entity_poly.type
_entity_poly.pdbx_seq_one_letter_code
_entity_poly.pdbx_strand_id
1 'polypeptide(L)'
;MTMIQFNSYHQKVEIKRNLELINLEHKKIREYVNFDVCSFEQLDEFQVGYSIDTDGNSLVTDEEDTWDANWIVIAYETMCGDPIIIDLSEEGYPISSLMHGMDSWSGGDFLADSMDSFINFMKDIGDFLTEKQVLEGKRMIQTKELDILLNEFLERNKFTDFEIWHSLLSPLFDIAEEYEQTMEIKVKKMKEEGKKITEIAHMLNIKPKEVYEYIKKV
;
A
#
# COMPACT_ATOMS: atom_id res chain seq x y z
N MET A 1 -22.35 16.95 12.79
CA MET A 1 -22.00 16.55 14.17
C MET A 1 -21.29 15.22 14.02
N THR A 2 -20.08 15.06 14.53
CA THR A 2 -19.29 13.83 14.31
C THR A 2 -20.02 12.64 14.92
N MET A 3 -20.25 11.60 14.13
CA MET A 3 -20.93 10.37 14.55
C MET A 3 -19.95 9.41 15.23
N ILE A 4 -18.67 9.50 14.87
CA ILE A 4 -17.59 8.74 15.48
C ILE A 4 -17.42 9.08 16.96
N GLN A 5 -17.45 8.04 17.79
CA GLN A 5 -17.24 8.14 19.24
C GLN A 5 -15.77 7.89 19.57
N PHE A 6 -15.04 8.95 19.90
CA PHE A 6 -13.69 8.83 20.44
C PHE A 6 -13.74 8.68 21.96
N ASN A 7 -12.92 7.78 22.51
CA ASN A 7 -12.80 7.51 23.94
C ASN A 7 -12.34 8.74 24.75
N SER A 8 -11.63 9.67 24.12
CA SER A 8 -11.24 10.93 24.74
C SER A 8 -10.94 12.02 23.70
N TYR A 9 -10.90 13.27 24.18
CA TYR A 9 -10.38 14.38 23.37
C TYR A 9 -8.93 14.14 22.93
N HIS A 10 -8.12 13.47 23.76
CA HIS A 10 -6.74 13.16 23.44
C HIS A 10 -6.63 12.18 22.27
N GLN A 11 -7.38 11.07 22.33
CA GLN A 11 -7.46 10.09 21.24
C GLN A 11 -7.88 10.75 19.92
N LYS A 12 -8.90 11.63 19.96
CA LYS A 12 -9.34 12.39 18.79
C LYS A 12 -8.23 13.25 18.18
N VAL A 13 -7.49 13.98 19.02
CA VAL A 13 -6.39 14.86 18.56
C VAL A 13 -5.24 14.03 17.99
N GLU A 14 -4.94 12.89 18.59
CA GLU A 14 -3.91 11.97 18.13
C GLU A 14 -4.24 11.39 16.76
N ILE A 15 -5.45 10.87 16.57
CA ILE A 15 -5.90 10.31 15.28
C ILE A 15 -5.89 11.39 14.21
N LYS A 16 -6.34 12.61 14.54
CA LYS A 16 -6.26 13.73 13.60
C LYS A 16 -4.82 13.99 13.15
N ARG A 17 -3.88 14.09 14.09
CA ARG A 17 -2.46 14.30 13.79
C ARG A 17 -1.90 13.17 12.91
N ASN A 18 -2.21 11.92 13.25
CA ASN A 18 -1.68 10.76 12.52
C ASN A 18 -2.27 10.70 11.11
N LEU A 19 -3.57 10.96 10.94
CA LEU A 19 -4.21 10.99 9.62
C LEU A 19 -3.70 12.15 8.75
N GLU A 20 -3.38 13.31 9.34
CA GLU A 20 -2.71 14.40 8.64
C GLU A 20 -1.32 14.00 8.13
N LEU A 21 -0.55 13.24 8.92
CA LEU A 21 0.75 12.70 8.51
C LEU A 21 0.62 11.63 7.44
N ILE A 22 -0.35 10.71 7.57
CA ILE A 22 -0.67 9.71 6.53
C ILE A 22 -0.99 10.42 5.21
N ASN A 23 -1.87 11.42 5.24
CA ASN A 23 -2.21 12.20 4.06
C ASN A 23 -1.00 12.93 3.44
N LEU A 24 -0.06 13.40 4.26
CA LEU A 24 1.15 14.06 3.78
C LEU A 24 2.06 13.09 3.02
N GLU A 25 2.25 11.88 3.55
CA GLU A 25 3.09 10.85 2.93
C GLU A 25 2.39 10.23 1.71
N HIS A 26 1.09 9.95 1.81
CA HIS A 26 0.27 9.45 0.71
C HIS A 26 0.35 10.35 -0.53
N LYS A 27 0.28 11.67 -0.37
CA LYS A 27 0.43 12.63 -1.50
C LYS A 27 1.71 12.44 -2.31
N LYS A 28 2.79 11.95 -1.71
CA LYS A 28 4.07 11.72 -2.39
C LYS A 28 4.05 10.43 -3.21
N ILE A 29 3.25 9.46 -2.79
CA ILE A 29 3.24 8.09 -3.35
C ILE A 29 1.94 7.76 -4.10
N ARG A 30 0.96 8.66 -4.13
CA ARG A 30 -0.41 8.42 -4.63
C ARG A 30 -0.50 7.78 -6.01
N GLU A 31 0.39 8.14 -6.93
CA GLU A 31 0.39 7.58 -8.30
C GLU A 31 0.97 6.16 -8.39
N TYR A 32 1.45 5.64 -7.27
CA TYR A 32 2.21 4.39 -7.16
C TYR A 32 1.56 3.39 -6.20
N VAL A 33 0.39 3.71 -5.68
CA VAL A 33 -0.37 2.87 -4.75
C VAL A 33 -1.85 2.83 -5.16
N ASN A 34 -2.53 1.74 -4.85
CA ASN A 34 -3.95 1.55 -5.17
C ASN A 34 -4.87 1.90 -4.00
N PHE A 35 -4.54 2.86 -3.15
CA PHE A 35 -5.47 3.30 -2.11
C PHE A 35 -5.51 4.82 -2.03
N ASP A 36 -6.65 5.37 -1.62
CA ASP A 36 -6.82 6.80 -1.37
C ASP A 36 -7.20 7.01 0.11
N VAL A 37 -6.55 7.98 0.75
CA VAL A 37 -6.72 8.29 2.17
C VAL A 37 -7.72 9.42 2.35
N CYS A 38 -8.62 9.30 3.32
CA CYS A 38 -9.55 10.37 3.67
C CYS A 38 -8.89 11.44 4.54
N SER A 39 -9.41 12.67 4.49
CA SER A 39 -9.07 13.68 5.50
C SER A 39 -9.85 13.44 6.80
N PHE A 40 -9.36 14.00 7.90
CA PHE A 40 -10.04 13.88 9.20
C PHE A 40 -11.47 14.42 9.17
N GLU A 41 -11.70 15.50 8.41
CA GLU A 41 -13.01 16.11 8.23
C GLU A 41 -13.99 15.25 7.42
N GLN A 42 -13.49 14.26 6.67
CA GLN A 42 -14.29 13.34 5.84
C GLN A 42 -14.61 12.02 6.53
N LEU A 43 -14.08 11.76 7.73
CA LEU A 43 -14.21 10.45 8.38
C LEU A 43 -15.67 9.99 8.51
N ASP A 44 -16.58 10.90 8.89
CA ASP A 44 -18.01 10.59 9.02
C ASP A 44 -18.64 10.20 7.67
N GLU A 45 -18.24 10.85 6.57
CA GLU A 45 -18.77 10.56 5.23
C GLU A 45 -18.27 9.19 4.73
N PHE A 46 -17.04 8.83 5.08
CA PHE A 46 -16.42 7.57 4.69
C PHE A 46 -16.91 6.37 5.49
N GLN A 47 -17.72 6.60 6.53
CA GLN A 47 -18.42 5.54 7.26
C GLN A 47 -19.70 5.06 6.55
N VAL A 48 -20.21 5.83 5.58
CA VAL A 48 -21.49 5.55 4.91
C VAL A 48 -21.36 4.30 4.04
N GLY A 49 -22.28 3.36 4.22
CA GLY A 49 -22.25 2.03 3.61
C GLY A 49 -21.62 0.96 4.49
N TYR A 50 -21.00 1.35 5.62
CA TYR A 50 -20.30 0.46 6.54
C TYR A 50 -20.91 0.49 7.93
N SER A 51 -20.57 1.50 8.74
CA SER A 51 -21.14 1.70 10.08
C SER A 51 -22.41 2.54 10.07
N ILE A 52 -22.71 3.23 8.96
CA ILE A 52 -23.86 4.14 8.84
C ILE A 52 -24.54 3.96 7.49
N ASP A 53 -25.88 4.01 7.43
CA ASP A 53 -26.63 4.03 6.17
C ASP A 53 -26.71 5.43 5.55
N THR A 54 -27.33 5.55 4.37
CA THR A 54 -27.47 6.83 3.66
C THR A 54 -28.39 7.84 4.37
N ASP A 55 -29.22 7.37 5.31
CA ASP A 55 -30.13 8.19 6.11
C ASP A 55 -29.49 8.62 7.45
N GLY A 56 -28.26 8.17 7.73
CA GLY A 56 -27.52 8.49 8.95
C GLY A 56 -27.81 7.55 10.13
N ASN A 57 -28.49 6.42 9.90
CA ASN A 57 -28.73 5.43 10.95
C ASN A 57 -27.52 4.49 11.10
N SER A 58 -27.24 4.08 12.33
CA SER A 58 -26.19 3.10 12.61
C SER A 58 -26.51 1.74 11.99
N LEU A 59 -25.53 1.15 11.32
CA LEU A 59 -25.53 -0.23 10.83
C LEU A 59 -24.79 -1.19 11.77
N VAL A 60 -24.10 -0.66 12.79
CA VAL A 60 -23.48 -1.46 13.86
C VAL A 60 -24.55 -2.20 14.65
N THR A 61 -24.36 -3.50 14.85
CA THR A 61 -25.22 -4.36 15.69
C THR A 61 -24.36 -5.17 16.67
N ASP A 62 -25.01 -5.86 17.61
CA ASP A 62 -24.33 -6.81 18.52
C ASP A 62 -24.20 -8.22 17.91
N GLU A 63 -24.49 -8.38 16.61
CA GLU A 63 -24.42 -9.68 15.93
C GLU A 63 -22.97 -10.01 15.54
N GLU A 64 -22.61 -11.29 15.58
CA GLU A 64 -21.32 -11.76 15.08
C GLU A 64 -21.14 -11.37 13.61
N ASP A 65 -19.89 -11.15 13.20
CA ASP A 65 -19.52 -10.81 11.82
C ASP A 65 -20.06 -9.47 11.31
N THR A 66 -20.58 -8.61 12.19
CA THR A 66 -21.01 -7.24 11.83
C THR A 66 -19.92 -6.21 12.09
N TRP A 67 -20.14 -4.99 11.59
CA TRP A 67 -19.17 -3.89 11.72
C TRP A 67 -18.98 -3.49 13.19
N ASP A 68 -17.74 -3.40 13.66
CA ASP A 68 -17.43 -2.94 15.03
C ASP A 68 -17.47 -1.41 15.13
N ALA A 69 -18.10 -0.87 16.19
CA ALA A 69 -18.18 0.57 16.45
C ALA A 69 -16.81 1.26 16.59
N ASN A 70 -15.77 0.51 16.94
CA ASN A 70 -14.40 0.99 17.07
C ASN A 70 -13.65 1.01 15.73
N TRP A 71 -14.19 0.42 14.67
CA TRP A 71 -13.56 0.45 13.35
C TRP A 71 -13.91 1.72 12.61
N ILE A 72 -12.87 2.49 12.28
CA ILE A 72 -13.00 3.76 11.57
C ILE A 72 -12.29 3.66 10.23
N VAL A 73 -13.04 3.81 9.14
CA VAL A 73 -12.47 3.89 7.79
C VAL A 73 -11.59 5.13 7.65
N ILE A 74 -10.32 4.93 7.32
CA ILE A 74 -9.31 5.98 7.09
C ILE A 74 -8.82 6.05 5.63
N ALA A 75 -9.06 5.01 4.84
CA ALA A 75 -8.74 4.94 3.43
C ALA A 75 -9.62 3.89 2.73
N TYR A 76 -9.60 3.84 1.40
CA TYR A 76 -10.17 2.74 0.63
C TYR A 76 -9.21 2.29 -0.47
N GLU A 77 -9.25 1.00 -0.80
CA GLU A 77 -8.64 0.45 -2.00
C GLU A 77 -9.40 0.94 -3.23
N THR A 78 -8.71 1.56 -4.17
CA THR A 78 -9.23 2.13 -5.42
C THR A 78 -9.77 1.12 -6.43
N MET A 79 -9.42 -0.16 -6.33
CA MET A 79 -9.81 -1.20 -7.30
C MET A 79 -11.18 -1.79 -6.99
N CYS A 80 -11.42 -2.16 -5.74
CA CYS A 80 -12.64 -2.81 -5.28
C CYS A 80 -13.47 -1.94 -4.30
N GLY A 81 -12.88 -0.86 -3.79
CA GLY A 81 -13.50 -0.01 -2.77
C GLY A 81 -13.36 -0.54 -1.35
N ASP A 82 -12.59 -1.61 -1.12
CA ASP A 82 -12.31 -2.24 0.19
C ASP A 82 -11.83 -1.22 1.24
N PRO A 83 -12.40 -1.21 2.47
CA PRO A 83 -12.12 -0.15 3.41
C PRO A 83 -10.84 -0.51 4.18
N ILE A 84 -9.99 0.49 4.34
CA ILE A 84 -8.83 0.42 5.21
C ILE A 84 -9.22 1.14 6.50
N ILE A 85 -9.25 0.39 7.60
CA ILE A 85 -9.74 0.85 8.90
C ILE A 85 -8.60 1.01 9.90
N ILE A 86 -8.84 1.84 10.92
CA ILE A 86 -8.15 1.75 12.22
C ILE A 86 -9.09 1.14 13.25
N ASP A 87 -8.53 0.42 14.22
CA ASP A 87 -9.27 -0.05 15.40
C ASP A 87 -9.02 0.88 16.61
N LEU A 88 -10.06 1.57 17.09
CA LEU A 88 -9.98 2.48 18.24
C LEU A 88 -9.86 1.77 19.60
N SER A 89 -10.14 0.47 19.65
CA SER A 89 -10.13 -0.33 20.89
C SER A 89 -8.72 -0.83 21.25
N GLU A 90 -7.80 -0.83 20.28
CA GLU A 90 -6.45 -1.37 20.41
C GLU A 90 -5.40 -0.26 20.50
N GLU A 91 -4.31 -0.54 21.24
CA GLU A 91 -3.20 0.40 21.37
C GLU A 91 -2.49 0.62 20.02
N GLY A 92 -2.14 1.87 19.73
CA GLY A 92 -1.47 2.23 18.46
C GLY A 92 -2.41 2.34 17.26
N TYR A 93 -3.67 1.94 17.41
CA TYR A 93 -4.70 1.95 16.36
C TYR A 93 -4.24 1.14 15.14
N PRO A 94 -4.18 -0.20 15.25
CA PRO A 94 -3.77 -1.08 14.17
C PRO A 94 -4.65 -0.87 12.94
N ILE A 95 -4.05 -1.11 11.77
CA ILE A 95 -4.65 -0.86 10.47
C ILE A 95 -4.84 -2.18 9.73
N SER A 96 -6.05 -2.36 9.22
CA SER A 96 -6.44 -3.54 8.45
C SER A 96 -7.22 -3.15 7.20
N SER A 97 -7.13 -3.96 6.16
CA SER A 97 -8.04 -3.94 5.02
C SER A 97 -9.16 -4.94 5.28
N LEU A 98 -10.42 -4.53 5.15
CA LEU A 98 -11.55 -5.46 5.21
C LEU A 98 -12.03 -5.77 3.78
N MET A 99 -12.61 -6.95 3.56
CA MET A 99 -13.17 -7.28 2.25
C MET A 99 -14.65 -6.87 2.19
N HIS A 100 -15.02 -6.04 1.23
CA HIS A 100 -16.43 -5.73 0.98
C HIS A 100 -17.20 -6.90 0.38
N GLY A 101 -18.48 -7.02 0.77
CA GLY A 101 -19.46 -7.79 0.01
C GLY A 101 -19.52 -9.29 0.30
N MET A 102 -19.00 -9.74 1.44
CA MET A 102 -19.06 -11.15 1.88
C MET A 102 -20.11 -11.42 2.96
N ASP A 103 -21.03 -10.47 3.21
CA ASP A 103 -22.06 -10.52 4.26
C ASP A 103 -21.52 -10.73 5.70
N SER A 104 -20.19 -10.66 5.87
CA SER A 104 -19.44 -10.85 7.10
C SER A 104 -18.19 -9.99 7.07
N TRP A 105 -17.88 -9.37 8.20
CA TRP A 105 -16.71 -8.52 8.40
C TRP A 105 -15.60 -9.18 9.21
N SER A 106 -15.65 -10.51 9.43
CA SER A 106 -14.56 -11.22 10.11
C SER A 106 -13.41 -11.57 9.17
N GLY A 107 -12.17 -11.38 9.65
CA GLY A 107 -10.97 -11.85 8.95
C GLY A 107 -10.29 -10.84 8.02
N GLY A 108 -10.35 -9.55 8.34
CA GLY A 108 -9.58 -8.53 7.63
C GLY A 108 -8.07 -8.81 7.61
N ASP A 109 -7.42 -8.37 6.55
CA ASP A 109 -5.99 -8.53 6.37
C ASP A 109 -5.24 -7.38 7.03
N PHE A 110 -4.21 -7.71 7.78
CA PHE A 110 -3.51 -6.74 8.60
C PHE A 110 -2.44 -5.99 7.78
N LEU A 111 -2.47 -4.67 7.84
CA LEU A 111 -1.55 -3.80 7.12
C LEU A 111 -0.43 -3.27 8.01
N ALA A 112 -0.77 -2.91 9.25
CA ALA A 112 0.16 -2.37 10.23
C ALA A 112 -0.40 -2.50 11.65
N ASP A 113 0.48 -2.55 12.65
CA ASP A 113 0.17 -2.70 14.08
C ASP A 113 -0.14 -1.38 14.74
N SER A 114 0.14 -0.29 14.05
CA SER A 114 -0.17 1.06 14.49
C SER A 114 -0.21 2.02 13.31
N MET A 115 -0.87 3.15 13.52
CA MET A 115 -0.79 4.28 12.58
C MET A 115 0.65 4.75 12.36
N ASP A 116 1.50 4.72 13.39
CA ASP A 116 2.90 5.14 13.28
C ASP A 116 3.70 4.20 12.37
N SER A 117 3.50 2.88 12.48
CA SER A 117 4.10 1.90 11.56
C SER A 117 3.63 2.12 10.12
N PHE A 118 2.33 2.34 9.91
CA PHE A 118 1.78 2.61 8.58
C PHE A 118 2.35 3.90 7.96
N ILE A 119 2.48 4.97 8.76
CA ILE A 119 3.16 6.21 8.35
C ILE A 119 4.61 5.91 7.93
N ASN A 120 5.33 5.08 8.68
CA ASN A 120 6.71 4.75 8.33
C ASN A 120 6.80 3.91 7.06
N PHE A 121 5.90 2.95 6.84
CA PHE A 121 5.84 2.20 5.57
C PHE A 121 5.63 3.13 4.36
N MET A 122 4.74 4.12 4.47
CA MET A 122 4.57 5.13 3.42
C MET A 122 5.82 5.99 3.19
N LYS A 123 6.55 6.33 4.25
CA LYS A 123 7.84 7.03 4.13
C LYS A 123 8.87 6.16 3.41
N ASP A 124 8.96 4.88 3.77
CA ASP A 124 9.92 3.97 3.15
C ASP A 124 9.63 3.79 1.66
N ILE A 125 8.35 3.74 1.27
CA ILE A 125 7.94 3.78 -0.15
C ILE A 125 8.41 5.10 -0.78
N GLY A 126 8.14 6.24 -0.15
CA GLY A 126 8.57 7.55 -0.66
C GLY A 126 10.09 7.68 -0.81
N ASP A 127 10.85 7.15 0.14
CA ASP A 127 12.31 7.12 0.14
C ASP A 127 12.83 6.20 -0.97
N PHE A 128 12.23 5.02 -1.14
CA PHE A 128 12.52 4.12 -2.25
C PHE A 128 12.31 4.81 -3.62
N LEU A 129 11.17 5.48 -3.82
CA LEU A 129 10.87 6.20 -5.06
C LEU A 129 11.87 7.33 -5.33
N THR A 130 12.32 8.00 -4.27
CA THR A 130 13.33 9.07 -4.34
C THR A 130 14.70 8.50 -4.71
N GLU A 131 15.15 7.43 -4.05
CA GLU A 131 16.43 6.78 -4.32
C GLU A 131 16.50 6.27 -5.78
N LYS A 132 15.41 5.64 -6.23
CA LYS A 132 15.28 5.12 -7.60
C LYS A 132 15.00 6.21 -8.63
N GLN A 133 14.80 7.46 -8.20
CA GLN A 133 14.46 8.61 -9.06
C GLN A 133 13.21 8.35 -9.91
N VAL A 134 12.28 7.53 -9.40
CA VAL A 134 11.02 7.20 -10.09
C VAL A 134 10.18 8.46 -10.27
N LEU A 135 10.21 9.36 -9.28
CA LEU A 135 9.57 10.67 -9.32
C LEU A 135 10.15 11.60 -10.41
N GLU A 136 11.39 11.36 -10.85
CA GLU A 136 12.04 12.08 -11.95
C GLU A 136 11.82 11.38 -13.30
N GLY A 137 10.99 10.34 -13.34
CA GLY A 137 10.68 9.54 -14.52
C GLY A 137 11.63 8.37 -14.77
N LYS A 138 12.61 8.10 -13.89
CA LYS A 138 13.47 6.91 -14.02
C LYS A 138 12.73 5.67 -13.52
N ARG A 139 12.16 4.92 -14.47
CA ARG A 139 11.46 3.65 -14.23
C ARG A 139 12.40 2.45 -14.35
N MET A 140 13.52 2.47 -13.63
CA MET A 140 14.49 1.38 -13.61
C MET A 140 14.43 0.67 -12.26
N ILE A 141 13.29 0.04 -11.99
CA ILE A 141 13.02 -0.72 -10.77
C ILE A 141 12.76 -2.18 -11.13
N GLN A 142 13.14 -3.10 -10.25
CA GLN A 142 12.95 -4.54 -10.42
C GLN A 142 12.00 -5.09 -9.36
N THR A 143 11.25 -6.15 -9.68
CA THR A 143 10.27 -6.76 -8.76
C THR A 143 10.94 -7.21 -7.47
N LYS A 144 12.13 -7.80 -7.58
CA LYS A 144 12.96 -8.21 -6.43
C LYS A 144 13.32 -7.07 -5.47
N GLU A 145 13.37 -5.82 -5.94
CA GLU A 145 13.64 -4.67 -5.07
C GLU A 145 12.40 -4.27 -4.28
N LEU A 146 11.21 -4.40 -4.87
CA LEU A 146 9.93 -4.21 -4.20
C LEU A 146 9.68 -5.35 -3.20
N ASP A 147 10.02 -6.59 -3.55
CA ASP A 147 9.94 -7.72 -2.61
C ASP A 147 10.81 -7.48 -1.38
N ILE A 148 12.02 -6.93 -1.54
CA ILE A 148 12.89 -6.59 -0.41
C ILE A 148 12.21 -5.53 0.48
N LEU A 149 11.68 -4.47 -0.12
CA LEU A 149 10.96 -3.42 0.61
C LEU A 149 9.78 -3.99 1.40
N LEU A 150 8.97 -4.86 0.80
CA LEU A 150 7.83 -5.50 1.48
C LEU A 150 8.29 -6.45 2.60
N ASN A 151 9.36 -7.21 2.40
CA ASN A 151 9.90 -8.07 3.46
C ASN A 151 10.39 -7.26 4.66
N GLU A 152 10.95 -6.06 4.45
CA GLU A 152 11.30 -5.14 5.55
C GLU A 152 10.07 -4.66 6.35
N PHE A 153 8.87 -4.67 5.74
CA PHE A 153 7.63 -4.35 6.46
C PHE A 153 7.25 -5.51 7.37
N LEU A 154 7.27 -6.74 6.85
CA LEU A 154 7.00 -7.97 7.59
C LEU A 154 7.97 -8.19 8.76
N GLU A 155 9.25 -7.86 8.58
CA GLU A 155 10.26 -7.97 9.65
C GLU A 155 9.99 -7.01 10.81
N ARG A 156 9.46 -5.82 10.52
CA ARG A 156 9.08 -4.82 11.53
C ARG A 156 7.71 -5.10 12.13
N ASN A 157 6.84 -5.81 11.39
CA ASN A 157 5.47 -6.06 11.79
C ASN A 157 5.02 -7.48 11.44
N LYS A 158 5.01 -8.34 12.46
CA LYS A 158 4.82 -9.79 12.33
C LYS A 158 3.50 -10.20 11.68
N PHE A 159 2.45 -9.40 11.81
CA PHE A 159 1.11 -9.74 11.33
C PHE A 159 0.79 -9.13 9.97
N THR A 160 1.64 -8.23 9.47
CA THR A 160 1.44 -7.60 8.17
C THR A 160 1.33 -8.65 7.07
N ASP A 161 0.37 -8.48 6.18
CA ASP A 161 0.15 -9.40 5.07
C ASP A 161 0.92 -8.97 3.81
N PHE A 162 1.74 -9.86 3.26
CA PHE A 162 2.54 -9.60 2.07
C PHE A 162 1.68 -9.41 0.82
N GLU A 163 0.67 -10.26 0.63
CA GLU A 163 -0.16 -10.29 -0.58
C GLU A 163 -1.01 -9.02 -0.68
N ILE A 164 -1.52 -8.53 0.45
CA ILE A 164 -2.25 -7.27 0.46
C ILE A 164 -1.33 -6.09 0.17
N TRP A 165 -0.16 -6.00 0.80
CA TRP A 165 0.77 -4.93 0.44
C TRP A 165 1.23 -5.01 -1.01
N HIS A 166 1.43 -6.22 -1.54
CA HIS A 166 1.70 -6.43 -2.95
C HIS A 166 0.55 -5.90 -3.83
N SER A 167 -0.71 -6.16 -3.47
CA SER A 167 -1.89 -5.61 -4.15
C SER A 167 -1.93 -4.08 -4.08
N LEU A 168 -1.74 -3.51 -2.89
CA LEU A 168 -1.73 -2.05 -2.69
C LEU A 168 -0.60 -1.36 -3.44
N LEU A 169 0.52 -2.03 -3.68
CA LEU A 169 1.67 -1.54 -4.46
C LEU A 169 1.66 -2.03 -5.91
N SER A 170 0.57 -2.63 -6.39
CA SER A 170 0.48 -3.16 -7.76
C SER A 170 0.93 -2.17 -8.84
N PRO A 171 0.66 -0.84 -8.78
CA PRO A 171 1.17 0.09 -9.77
C PRO A 171 2.70 0.13 -9.86
N LEU A 172 3.42 -0.10 -8.75
CA LEU A 172 4.88 -0.21 -8.75
C LEU A 172 5.36 -1.53 -9.33
N PHE A 173 4.67 -2.64 -8.99
CA PHE A 173 4.98 -3.93 -9.58
C PHE A 173 4.78 -3.90 -11.10
N ASP A 174 3.70 -3.28 -11.60
CA ASP A 174 3.46 -3.10 -13.03
C ASP A 174 4.60 -2.34 -13.71
N ILE A 175 5.09 -1.25 -13.09
CA ILE A 175 6.24 -0.48 -13.59
C ILE A 175 7.51 -1.34 -13.62
N ALA A 176 7.74 -2.14 -12.58
CA ALA A 176 8.91 -3.01 -12.50
C ALA A 176 8.87 -4.14 -13.54
N GLU A 177 7.70 -4.75 -13.71
CA GLU A 177 7.47 -5.80 -14.71
C GLU A 177 7.64 -5.28 -16.14
N GLU A 178 7.09 -4.10 -16.45
CA GLU A 178 7.26 -3.45 -17.76
C GLU A 178 8.74 -3.18 -18.07
N TYR A 179 9.49 -2.71 -17.05
CA TYR A 179 10.93 -2.50 -17.17
C TYR A 179 11.67 -3.82 -17.43
N GLU A 180 11.40 -4.87 -16.66
CA GLU A 180 12.03 -6.17 -16.80
C GLU A 180 11.75 -6.81 -18.17
N GLN A 181 10.48 -6.81 -18.61
CA GLN A 181 10.10 -7.31 -19.93
C GLN A 181 10.81 -6.55 -21.06
N THR A 182 10.90 -5.22 -20.95
CA THR A 182 11.64 -4.38 -21.90
C THR A 182 13.12 -4.77 -21.95
N MET A 183 13.72 -5.05 -20.80
CA MET A 183 15.12 -5.47 -20.69
C MET A 183 15.35 -6.85 -21.28
N GLU A 184 14.46 -7.81 -21.04
CA GLU A 184 14.51 -9.15 -21.62
C GLU A 184 14.51 -9.10 -23.16
N ILE A 185 13.60 -8.31 -23.74
CA ILE A 185 13.52 -8.13 -25.20
C ILE A 185 14.82 -7.52 -25.76
N LYS A 186 15.33 -6.47 -25.12
CA LYS A 186 16.57 -5.80 -25.54
C LYS A 186 17.78 -6.75 -25.46
N VAL A 187 17.93 -7.45 -24.35
CA VAL A 187 19.04 -8.40 -24.14
C VAL A 187 18.97 -9.54 -25.14
N LYS A 188 17.79 -10.12 -25.37
CA LYS A 188 17.57 -11.18 -26.38
C LYS A 188 17.97 -10.73 -27.77
N LYS A 189 17.48 -9.58 -28.22
CA LYS A 189 17.81 -9.01 -29.54
C LYS A 189 19.31 -8.79 -29.70
N MET A 190 19.95 -8.15 -28.71
CA MET A 190 21.39 -7.90 -28.75
C MET A 190 22.21 -9.20 -28.75
N LYS A 191 21.70 -10.25 -28.08
CA LYS A 191 22.34 -11.56 -28.06
C LYS A 191 22.24 -12.26 -29.42
N GLU A 192 21.10 -12.17 -30.09
CA GLU A 192 20.87 -12.66 -31.45
C GLU A 192 21.77 -11.93 -32.47
N GLU A 193 22.05 -10.64 -32.25
CA GLU A 193 23.03 -9.85 -33.02
C GLU A 193 24.51 -10.24 -32.76
N GLY A 194 24.77 -11.22 -31.89
CA GLY A 194 26.10 -11.72 -31.60
C GLY A 194 26.91 -10.87 -30.59
N LYS A 195 26.28 -9.90 -29.92
CA LYS A 195 26.96 -9.04 -28.93
C LYS A 195 27.43 -9.84 -27.72
N LYS A 196 28.56 -9.42 -27.15
CA LYS A 196 29.10 -10.01 -25.92
C LYS A 196 28.37 -9.45 -24.70
N ILE A 197 28.31 -10.22 -23.62
CA ILE A 197 27.62 -9.81 -22.38
C ILE A 197 28.15 -8.49 -21.81
N THR A 198 29.47 -8.28 -21.85
CA THR A 198 30.10 -7.03 -21.41
C THR A 198 29.72 -5.83 -22.28
N GLU A 199 29.48 -6.06 -23.58
CA GLU A 199 29.04 -5.03 -24.52
C GLU A 199 27.57 -4.67 -24.27
N ILE A 200 26.71 -5.68 -24.09
CA ILE A 200 25.28 -5.49 -23.74
C ILE A 200 25.15 -4.70 -22.43
N ALA A 201 25.91 -5.10 -21.40
CA ALA A 201 25.93 -4.45 -20.10
C ALA A 201 26.28 -2.96 -20.22
N HIS A 202 27.30 -2.62 -21.02
CA HIS A 202 27.70 -1.24 -21.27
C HIS A 202 26.62 -0.46 -22.03
N MET A 203 26.03 -1.04 -23.08
CA MET A 203 24.99 -0.38 -23.89
C MET A 203 23.69 -0.11 -23.11
N LEU A 204 23.34 -0.99 -22.19
CA LEU A 204 22.15 -0.89 -21.36
C LEU A 204 22.40 -0.22 -20.00
N ASN A 205 23.65 0.16 -19.70
CA ASN A 205 24.07 0.73 -18.42
C ASN A 205 23.66 -0.12 -17.20
N ILE A 206 23.82 -1.44 -17.31
CA ILE A 206 23.56 -2.41 -16.24
C ILE A 206 24.81 -3.26 -15.96
N LYS A 207 24.83 -4.00 -14.85
CA LYS A 207 25.95 -4.90 -14.55
C LYS A 207 25.92 -6.13 -15.47
N PRO A 208 27.09 -6.70 -15.84
CA PRO A 208 27.15 -7.95 -16.59
C PRO A 208 26.36 -9.09 -15.95
N LYS A 209 26.31 -9.15 -14.61
CA LYS A 209 25.51 -10.13 -13.86
C LYS A 209 24.02 -10.03 -14.19
N GLU A 210 23.48 -8.82 -14.31
CA GLU A 210 22.07 -8.58 -14.63
C GLU A 210 21.74 -9.04 -16.04
N VAL A 211 22.66 -8.83 -17.00
CA VAL A 211 22.53 -9.39 -18.36
C VAL A 211 22.42 -10.92 -18.32
N TYR A 212 23.22 -11.59 -17.48
CA TYR A 212 23.10 -13.04 -17.30
C TYR A 212 21.75 -13.47 -16.72
N GLU A 213 21.19 -12.69 -15.79
CA GLU A 213 19.87 -12.95 -15.21
C GLU A 213 18.79 -12.88 -16.29
N TYR A 214 18.78 -11.86 -17.14
CA TYR A 214 17.84 -11.75 -18.26
C TYR A 214 18.01 -12.85 -19.31
N ILE A 215 19.24 -13.27 -19.61
CA ILE A 215 19.48 -14.37 -20.55
C ILE A 215 18.91 -15.70 -20.03
N LYS A 216 18.93 -15.94 -18.72
CA LYS A 216 18.41 -17.19 -18.14
C LYS A 216 16.89 -17.30 -18.17
N LYS A 217 16.18 -16.16 -18.26
CA LYS A 217 14.72 -16.10 -18.32
C LYS A 217 14.19 -16.37 -19.75
N VAL A 218 15.05 -16.31 -20.76
CA VAL A 218 14.74 -16.52 -22.20
C VAL A 218 15.08 -17.95 -22.62
#